data_AF-A0A0E3V4W7-F1
#
_entry.id   AF-A0A0E3V4W7-F1
#
_cell.length_a   1.000
_cell.length_b   1.000
_cell.length_c   1.000
_cell.angle_alpha   90.00
_cell.angle_beta   90.00
_cell.angle_gamma   90.00
#
_symmetry.space_group_name_H-M   'P 1'
#
loop_
_entity.id
_entity.type
_entity.pdbx_description
1 polymer ?
#
loop_
_entity_poly.entity_id
_entity_poly.type
_entity_poly.pdbx_seq_one_letter_code
_entity_poly.pdbx_strand_id
1 'polypeptide(L)' 'MKRSSCLLGWLLSFAVNAQQQAQLPRLTAAERQSVIDTLIAKVNSLYIYEDVAQKMTASIRQHQKHHGYDTISQRTVLG' A
#
# COMPACT_ATOMS: atom_id res chain seq x y z
N MET A 1 -0.37 36.15 -49.81
CA MET A 1 -1.35 36.51 -48.75
C MET A 1 -1.87 35.20 -48.17
N LYS A 2 -1.15 34.53 -47.25
CA LYS A 2 -1.24 34.62 -45.77
C LYS A 2 -2.66 34.75 -45.18
N ARG A 3 -3.04 33.67 -44.46
CA ARG A 3 -3.91 33.56 -43.26
C ARG A 3 -5.34 33.07 -43.48
N SER A 4 -5.57 31.79 -43.23
CA SER A 4 -6.86 31.23 -42.78
C SER A 4 -6.65 29.87 -42.13
N SER A 5 -6.17 29.87 -40.89
CA SER A 5 -6.07 28.68 -40.05
C SER A 5 -6.05 29.13 -38.60
N CYS A 6 -7.22 29.25 -37.95
CA CYS A 6 -7.29 29.38 -36.50
C CYS A 6 -8.73 29.30 -35.91
N LEU A 7 -9.59 28.33 -36.21
CA LEU A 7 -10.92 28.26 -35.54
C LEU A 7 -11.48 26.85 -35.27
N LEU A 8 -10.65 25.80 -35.20
CA LEU A 8 -11.15 24.43 -34.98
C LEU A 8 -10.31 23.62 -33.97
N GLY A 9 -9.77 24.29 -32.94
CA GLY A 9 -8.85 23.67 -31.97
C GLY A 9 -9.18 23.88 -30.49
N TRP A 10 -10.38 24.39 -30.16
CA TRP A 10 -10.65 24.94 -28.81
C TRP A 10 -11.80 24.26 -28.04
N LEU A 11 -12.17 23.02 -28.38
CA LEU A 11 -13.25 22.29 -27.69
C LEU A 11 -12.86 20.94 -27.09
N LEU A 12 -11.59 20.50 -27.18
CA LEU A 12 -11.17 19.17 -26.68
C LEU A 12 -10.35 19.18 -25.38
N SER A 13 -10.08 20.34 -24.79
CA SER A 13 -9.14 20.45 -23.65
C SER A 13 -9.75 20.20 -22.27
N PHE A 14 -11.07 19.98 -22.15
CA PHE A 14 -11.74 19.87 -20.84
C PHE A 14 -11.95 18.44 -20.32
N ALA A 15 -11.70 17.39 -21.12
CA ALA A 15 -11.96 16.01 -20.69
C ALA A 15 -10.78 15.34 -19.95
N VAL A 16 -9.58 15.95 -19.92
CA VAL A 16 -8.35 15.25 -19.48
C VAL A 16 -8.12 15.28 -17.97
N ASN A 17 -8.76 16.18 -17.21
CA ASN A 17 -8.53 16.31 -15.76
C ASN A 17 -9.47 15.45 -14.87
N ALA A 18 -10.39 14.66 -15.44
CA ALA A 18 -11.30 13.83 -14.67
C ALA A 18 -10.69 12.47 -14.25
N GLN A 19 -9.49 12.13 -14.73
CA GLN A 19 -8.76 10.91 -14.34
C GLN A 19 -7.64 11.23 -13.33
N GLN A 20 -7.93 12.05 -12.32
CA GLN A 20 -7.15 12.02 -11.08
C GLN A 20 -7.49 10.71 -10.37
N GLN A 21 -6.88 9.60 -10.83
CA GLN A 21 -7.06 8.28 -10.25
C GLN A 21 -6.82 8.38 -8.74
N ALA A 22 -7.85 8.05 -7.96
CA ALA A 22 -7.77 7.90 -6.53
C ALA A 22 -6.78 6.77 -6.21
N GLN A 23 -5.49 7.09 -6.18
CA GLN A 23 -4.47 6.16 -5.72
C GLN A 23 -4.73 5.91 -4.24
N LEU A 24 -5.10 4.67 -3.91
CA LEU A 24 -5.20 4.22 -2.53
C LEU A 24 -3.90 4.63 -1.80
N PRO A 25 -3.99 5.31 -0.65
CA PRO A 25 -2.82 5.78 0.07
C PRO A 25 -1.92 4.58 0.38
N ARG A 26 -0.62 4.72 0.05
CA ARG A 26 0.36 3.67 0.32
C ARG A 26 0.63 3.61 1.82
N LEU A 27 0.78 2.40 2.36
CA LEU A 27 1.23 2.20 3.74
C LEU A 27 2.62 2.78 3.94
N THR A 28 2.74 3.69 4.90
CA THR A 28 4.02 4.20 5.40
C THR A 28 4.79 3.08 6.11
N ALA A 29 6.10 3.29 6.31
CA ALA A 29 6.92 2.35 7.08
C ALA A 29 6.41 2.21 8.54
N ALA A 30 5.96 3.31 9.15
CA ALA A 30 5.43 3.32 10.52
C ALA A 30 4.12 2.53 10.64
N GLU A 31 3.20 2.69 9.69
CA GLU A 31 1.95 1.92 9.68
C GLU A 31 2.22 0.42 9.50
N ARG A 32 3.17 0.07 8.63
CA ARG A 32 3.57 -1.32 8.41
C ARG A 32 4.18 -1.93 9.66
N GLN A 33 5.05 -1.19 10.34
CA GLN A 33 5.60 -1.58 11.64
C GLN A 33 4.47 -1.83 12.65
N SER A 34 3.51 -0.91 12.77
CA SER A 34 2.37 -1.05 13.69
C SER A 34 1.51 -2.28 13.39
N VAL A 35 1.28 -2.60 12.12
CA VAL A 35 0.55 -3.81 11.70
C VAL A 35 1.32 -5.07 12.11
N ILE A 36 2.63 -5.12 11.86
CA ILE A 36 3.48 -6.26 12.24
C ILE A 36 3.48 -6.44 13.76
N ASP A 37 3.62 -5.36 14.52
CA ASP A 37 3.64 -5.41 15.99
C ASP A 37 2.30 -5.89 16.56
N THR A 38 1.19 -5.40 16.00
CA THR A 38 -0.16 -5.85 16.37
C THR A 38 -0.37 -7.32 16.06
N LEU A 39 0.10 -7.79 14.90
CA LEU A 39 0.03 -9.21 14.52
C LEU A 39 0.81 -10.07 15.50
N ILE A 40 2.05 -9.70 15.83
CA ILE A 40 2.88 -10.41 16.78
C ILE A 40 2.22 -10.47 18.16
N ALA A 41 1.66 -9.36 18.64
CA ALA A 41 0.94 -9.33 19.91
C ALA A 41 -0.24 -10.30 19.92
N LYS A 42 -1.02 -10.34 18.84
CA LYS A 42 -2.16 -11.28 18.69
C LYS A 42 -1.69 -12.72 18.63
N VAL A 43 -0.64 -13.04 17.88
CA VAL A 43 -0.09 -14.39 17.80
C VAL A 43 0.35 -14.87 19.19
N ASN A 44 1.08 -14.04 19.94
CA ASN A 44 1.54 -14.42 21.28
C ASN A 44 0.39 -14.51 22.30
N SER A 45 -0.67 -13.73 22.14
CA SER A 45 -1.80 -13.74 23.09
C SER A 45 -2.85 -14.81 22.81
N LEU A 46 -3.04 -15.20 21.53
CA LEU A 46 -4.19 -16.00 21.12
C LEU A 46 -3.81 -17.41 20.67
N TYR A 47 -2.54 -17.64 20.32
CA TYR A 47 -2.12 -18.95 19.84
C TYR A 47 -1.90 -19.89 21.02
N ILE A 48 -2.52 -21.08 20.97
CA ILE A 48 -2.56 -22.01 22.09
C ILE A 48 -1.21 -22.65 22.43
N TYR A 49 -0.31 -22.74 21.44
CA TYR A 49 1.03 -23.32 21.61
C TYR A 49 2.08 -22.22 21.68
N GLU A 50 2.51 -21.89 22.89
CA GLU A 50 3.45 -20.79 23.13
C GLU A 50 4.76 -20.95 22.34
N ASP A 51 5.33 -22.15 22.30
CA ASP A 51 6.60 -22.42 21.60
C ASP A 51 6.50 -22.14 20.09
N VAL A 52 5.34 -22.46 19.49
CA VAL A 52 5.06 -22.18 18.09
C VAL A 52 4.81 -20.68 17.88
N ALA A 53 4.11 -20.00 18.78
CA ALA A 53 3.91 -18.55 18.72
C ALA A 53 5.25 -17.79 18.72
N GLN A 54 6.22 -18.25 19.52
CA GLN A 54 7.57 -17.70 19.54
C GLN A 54 8.31 -17.94 18.22
N LYS A 55 8.22 -19.15 17.65
CA LYS A 55 8.80 -19.47 16.32
C LYS A 55 8.21 -18.60 15.22
N MET A 56 6.89 -18.39 15.23
CA MET A 56 6.21 -17.48 14.29
C MET A 56 6.70 -16.04 14.46
N THR A 57 6.79 -15.55 15.69
CA THR A 57 7.32 -14.22 16.00
C THR A 57 8.74 -14.03 15.46
N ALA A 58 9.62 -15.02 15.69
CA ALA A 58 10.99 -14.99 15.20
C ALA A 58 11.04 -14.92 13.67
N SER A 59 10.24 -15.73 12.98
CA SER A 59 10.15 -15.75 11.51
C SER A 59 9.63 -14.42 10.94
N ILE A 60 8.59 -13.84 11.54
CA ILE A 60 8.06 -12.52 11.12
C ILE A 60 9.13 -11.44 11.29
N ARG A 61 9.82 -11.40 12.44
CA ARG A 61 10.90 -10.43 12.69
C ARG A 61 12.09 -10.65 11.74
N GLN A 62 12.41 -11.88 11.40
CA GLN A 62 13.46 -12.19 10.43
C GLN A 62 13.11 -11.64 9.05
N HIS A 63 11.89 -11.85 8.55
CA HIS A 63 11.47 -11.27 7.27
C HIS A 63 11.47 -9.74 7.30
N GLN A 64 11.04 -9.15 8.42
CA GLN A 64 11.08 -7.71 8.61
C GLN A 64 12.50 -7.14 8.50
N LYS A 65 13.48 -7.78 9.16
CA LYS A 65 14.89 -7.37 9.09
C LYS A 65 15.48 -7.44 7.68
N HIS A 66 14.96 -8.34 6.85
CA HIS A 66 15.38 -8.50 5.45
C HIS A 66 14.51 -7.69 4.48
N HIS A 67 13.77 -6.68 4.95
CA HIS A 67 12.91 -5.83 4.11
C HIS A 67 11.83 -6.61 3.34
N GLY A 68 11.49 -7.83 3.80
CA GLY A 68 10.57 -8.74 3.11
C GLY A 68 9.14 -8.20 3.03
N TYR A 69 8.82 -7.18 3.81
CA TYR A 69 7.51 -6.54 3.80
C TYR A 69 7.49 -5.23 3.04
N ASP A 70 8.62 -4.65 2.60
CA ASP A 70 8.73 -3.27 2.07
C ASP A 70 7.93 -3.04 0.78
N THR A 71 7.58 -4.11 0.07
CA THR A 71 6.72 -4.06 -1.12
C THR A 71 5.22 -4.05 -0.82
N ILE A 72 4.80 -4.35 0.42
CA ILE A 72 3.39 -4.33 0.83
C ILE A 72 2.94 -2.89 1.07
N SER A 73 2.57 -2.20 -0.01
CA SER A 73 2.14 -0.81 0.03
C SER A 73 0.62 -0.63 0.10
N GLN A 74 -0.17 -1.69 -0.06
CA GLN A 74 -1.63 -1.59 -0.08
C GLN A 74 -2.22 -2.47 1.01
N ARG A 75 -3.20 -1.93 1.74
CA ARG A 75 -4.04 -2.72 2.64
C ARG A 75 -5.09 -3.43 1.79
N THR A 76 -4.81 -4.64 1.35
CA THR A 76 -5.87 -5.52 0.84
C THR A 76 -6.65 -6.04 2.04
N VAL A 77 -7.91 -5.62 2.17
CA VAL A 77 -8.82 -6.22 3.15
C VAL A 77 -9.23 -7.59 2.60
N LEU A 78 -8.78 -8.66 3.24
CA LEU A 78 -9.30 -10.00 3.00
C LEU A 78 -10.68 -10.05 3.67
N GLY A 79 -11.72 -9.75 2.90
CA GLY A 79 -13.13 -9.87 3.29
C GLY A 79 -13.67 -11.26 2.99
#